data_AF-A0A7D4BGH5-F1
#
_entry.id   AF-A0A7D4BGH5-F1
#
_cell.length_a   1.000
_cell.length_b   1.000
_cell.length_c   1.000
_cell.angle_alpha   90.00
_cell.angle_beta   90.00
_cell.angle_gamma   90.00
#
_symmetry.space_group_name_H-M   'P 1'
#
loop_
_entity.id
_entity.type
_entity.pdbx_description
1 polymer ?
#
loop_
_entity_poly.entity_id
_entity_poly.type
_entity_poly.pdbx_seq_one_letter_code
_entity_poly.pdbx_strand_id
1 'polypeptide(L)'
;MNSVERIRGQMQVALVIEGHKQTGAIPNLLELASAYSIKGEPALINSSIKGWENENLLIVSRTLDGKVAAALRHDCIADALSHVLDSLGAETFKVDWSKEEILTDATNEALIVARDGWKLLTFERECAAPGKQPSDSASPLPFQITNNFTPVNNITSANPQPANSVSWAGWVGAMIGIIAIVVALWIGGKI
;
A
#
# COMPACT_ATOMS: atom_id res chain seq x y z
N MET A 1 10.91 -10.09 -15.52
CA MET A 1 9.46 -9.82 -15.54
C MET A 1 8.97 -9.79 -16.98
N ASN A 2 7.94 -10.58 -17.30
CA ASN A 2 7.35 -10.60 -18.65
C ASN A 2 6.29 -9.48 -18.82
N SER A 3 5.79 -9.30 -20.04
CA SER A 3 4.79 -8.25 -20.35
C SER A 3 3.48 -8.40 -19.58
N VAL A 4 3.04 -9.64 -19.35
CA VAL A 4 1.80 -9.96 -18.65
C VAL A 4 1.90 -9.61 -17.17
N GLU A 5 2.99 -10.01 -16.51
CA GLU A 5 3.30 -9.67 -15.12
C GLU A 5 3.41 -8.17 -14.93
N ARG A 6 4.07 -7.48 -15.87
CA ARG A 6 4.18 -6.02 -15.82
C ARG A 6 2.82 -5.35 -15.90
N ILE A 7 1.99 -5.68 -16.90
CA ILE A 7 0.64 -5.10 -17.04
C ILE A 7 -0.19 -5.38 -15.79
N ARG A 8 -0.09 -6.59 -15.25
CA ARG A 8 -0.78 -6.97 -14.01
C ARG A 8 -0.37 -6.08 -12.84
N GLY A 9 0.93 -5.97 -12.57
CA GLY A 9 1.43 -5.14 -11.47
C GLY A 9 1.08 -3.66 -11.65
N GLN A 10 1.20 -3.14 -12.87
CA GLN A 10 0.82 -1.75 -13.19
C GLN A 10 -0.68 -1.49 -12.94
N MET A 11 -1.56 -2.41 -13.36
CA MET A 11 -2.99 -2.30 -13.10
C MET A 11 -3.34 -2.39 -11.62
N GLN A 12 -2.64 -3.24 -10.86
CA GLN A 12 -2.79 -3.35 -9.41
C GLN A 12 -2.40 -2.06 -8.69
N VAL A 13 -1.26 -1.46 -9.08
CA VAL A 13 -0.84 -0.14 -8.59
C VAL A 13 -1.89 0.93 -8.90
N ALA A 14 -2.38 0.99 -10.15
CA ALA A 14 -3.41 1.96 -10.55
C ALA A 14 -4.70 1.82 -9.72
N LEU A 15 -5.15 0.59 -9.45
CA LEU A 15 -6.32 0.33 -8.62
C LEU A 15 -6.12 0.76 -7.16
N VAL A 16 -4.93 0.57 -6.60
CA VAL A 16 -4.59 1.06 -5.24
C VAL A 16 -4.61 2.58 -5.20
N ILE A 17 -4.08 3.26 -6.22
CA ILE A 17 -4.11 4.72 -6.31
C ILE A 17 -5.57 5.21 -6.34
N GLU A 18 -6.42 4.65 -7.22
CA GLU A 18 -7.86 5.00 -7.26
C GLU A 18 -8.61 4.66 -5.98
N GLY A 19 -8.23 3.59 -5.27
CA GLY A 19 -8.80 3.23 -3.98
C GLY A 19 -8.65 4.34 -2.92
N HIS A 20 -7.56 5.12 -2.98
CA HIS A 20 -7.34 6.24 -2.06
C HIS A 20 -8.26 7.44 -2.31
N LYS A 21 -8.89 7.53 -3.49
CA LYS A 21 -9.77 8.64 -3.86
C LYS A 21 -11.08 8.66 -3.08
N GLN A 22 -11.46 7.53 -2.48
CA GLN A 22 -12.74 7.31 -1.78
C GLN A 22 -14.00 7.68 -2.58
N THR A 23 -13.90 7.76 -3.92
CA THR A 23 -15.08 7.94 -4.76
C THR A 23 -15.74 6.58 -4.94
N GLY A 24 -17.01 6.43 -4.57
CA GLY A 24 -17.77 5.18 -4.79
C GLY A 24 -17.99 4.79 -6.26
N ALA A 25 -17.34 5.48 -7.20
CA ALA A 25 -17.37 5.17 -8.62
C ALA A 25 -16.48 3.95 -8.93
N ILE A 26 -16.98 3.04 -9.76
CA ILE A 26 -16.24 1.86 -10.22
C ILE A 26 -15.70 2.16 -11.63
N PRO A 27 -14.39 2.42 -11.80
CA PRO A 27 -13.84 2.82 -13.08
C PRO A 27 -13.81 1.64 -14.07
N ASN A 28 -13.96 1.96 -15.35
CA ASN A 28 -13.69 1.01 -16.43
C ASN A 28 -12.17 0.73 -16.51
N LEU A 29 -11.79 -0.54 -16.64
CA LEU A 29 -10.37 -0.95 -16.63
C LEU A 29 -9.57 -0.42 -17.83
N LEU A 30 -10.18 -0.30 -19.01
CA LEU A 30 -9.49 0.22 -20.20
C LEU A 30 -9.30 1.74 -20.09
N GLU A 31 -10.31 2.45 -19.58
CA GLU A 31 -10.21 3.89 -19.31
C GLU A 31 -9.17 4.16 -18.21
N LEU A 32 -9.16 3.32 -17.16
CA LEU A 32 -8.16 3.37 -16.12
C LEU A 32 -6.76 3.12 -16.67
N ALA A 33 -6.56 2.07 -17.46
CA ALA A 33 -5.28 1.78 -18.09
C ALA A 33 -4.81 2.97 -18.95
N SER A 34 -5.71 3.58 -19.71
CA SER A 34 -5.41 4.77 -20.50
C SER A 34 -5.00 5.95 -19.62
N ALA A 35 -5.69 6.21 -18.50
CA ALA A 35 -5.40 7.33 -17.61
C ALA A 35 -4.05 7.21 -16.89
N TYR A 36 -3.48 6.00 -16.82
CA TYR A 36 -2.16 5.72 -16.23
C TYR A 36 -1.12 5.35 -17.29
N SER A 37 -1.40 5.62 -18.57
CA SER A 37 -0.50 5.31 -19.69
C SER A 37 -0.07 3.83 -19.77
N ILE A 38 -0.89 2.90 -19.28
CA ILE A 38 -0.63 1.46 -19.28
C ILE A 38 -0.92 0.88 -20.66
N LYS A 39 0.12 0.39 -21.34
CA LYS A 39 0.02 -0.20 -22.68
C LYS A 39 -0.15 -1.72 -22.60
N GLY A 40 -1.22 -2.23 -23.19
CA GLY A 40 -1.50 -3.65 -23.25
C GLY A 40 -2.67 -4.00 -24.16
N GLU A 41 -2.80 -5.27 -24.50
CA GLU A 41 -3.98 -5.77 -25.19
C GLU A 41 -5.21 -5.66 -24.26
N PRO A 42 -6.39 -5.24 -24.74
CA PRO A 42 -7.60 -5.12 -23.91
C PRO A 42 -7.95 -6.39 -23.12
N ALA A 43 -7.75 -7.57 -23.72
CA ALA A 43 -7.98 -8.85 -23.06
C ALA A 43 -7.03 -9.07 -21.87
N LEU A 44 -5.77 -8.65 -21.98
CA LEU A 44 -4.78 -8.73 -20.89
C LEU A 44 -5.10 -7.73 -19.78
N ILE A 45 -5.50 -6.51 -20.13
CA ILE A 45 -5.91 -5.50 -19.15
C ILE A 45 -7.15 -6.00 -18.37
N ASN A 46 -8.16 -6.50 -19.06
CA ASN A 46 -9.38 -7.00 -18.41
C ASN A 46 -9.15 -8.27 -17.57
N SER A 47 -8.16 -9.10 -17.94
CA SER A 47 -7.82 -10.31 -17.16
C SER A 47 -6.77 -10.05 -16.06
N SER A 48 -6.13 -8.88 -16.05
CA SER A 48 -5.11 -8.52 -15.06
C SER A 48 -5.62 -8.58 -13.61
N ILE A 49 -6.91 -8.33 -13.41
CA ILE A 49 -7.55 -8.27 -12.09
C ILE A 49 -7.95 -9.63 -11.52
N LYS A 50 -7.88 -10.72 -12.29
CA LYS A 50 -8.43 -12.02 -11.89
C LYS A 50 -7.87 -12.56 -10.56
N GLY A 51 -6.60 -12.31 -10.27
CA GLY A 51 -6.00 -12.71 -9.00
C GLY A 51 -6.71 -12.06 -7.81
N TRP A 52 -6.81 -10.73 -7.83
CA TRP A 52 -7.48 -9.96 -6.78
C TRP A 52 -9.00 -10.15 -6.74
N GLU A 53 -9.61 -10.48 -7.87
CA GLU A 53 -11.01 -10.90 -7.91
C GLU A 53 -11.21 -12.24 -7.17
N ASN A 54 -10.36 -13.24 -7.42
CA ASN A 54 -10.44 -14.53 -6.73
C ASN A 54 -10.18 -14.41 -5.22
N GLU A 55 -9.36 -13.44 -4.81
CA GLU A 55 -9.07 -13.10 -3.41
C GLU A 55 -10.16 -12.21 -2.78
N ASN A 56 -11.22 -11.86 -3.51
CA ASN A 56 -12.30 -10.97 -3.07
C ASN A 56 -11.84 -9.58 -2.62
N LEU A 57 -10.76 -9.03 -3.21
CA LEU A 57 -10.26 -7.68 -2.94
C LEU A 57 -11.01 -6.61 -3.74
N LEU A 58 -11.70 -7.01 -4.81
CA LEU A 58 -12.31 -6.11 -5.78
C LEU A 58 -13.84 -6.20 -5.81
N ILE A 59 -14.48 -5.07 -6.09
CA ILE A 59 -15.86 -4.99 -6.62
C ILE A 59 -15.73 -4.99 -8.14
N VAL A 60 -16.32 -5.97 -8.81
CA VAL A 60 -16.22 -6.13 -10.27
C VAL A 60 -17.60 -6.06 -10.90
N SER A 61 -17.72 -5.28 -11.97
CA SER A 61 -18.91 -5.20 -12.82
C SER A 61 -18.52 -5.53 -14.27
N ARG A 62 -19.32 -6.39 -14.92
CA ARG A 62 -19.13 -6.80 -16.30
C ARG A 62 -20.38 -6.50 -17.10
N THR A 63 -20.22 -5.77 -18.19
CA THR A 63 -21.31 -5.41 -19.08
C THR A 63 -21.34 -6.34 -20.29
N LEU A 64 -22.50 -6.40 -20.97
CA LEU A 64 -22.70 -7.26 -22.14
C LEU A 64 -21.82 -6.89 -23.34
N ASP A 65 -21.35 -5.64 -23.41
CA ASP A 65 -20.40 -5.17 -24.42
C ASP A 65 -18.94 -5.57 -24.12
N GLY A 66 -18.71 -6.40 -23.10
CA GLY A 66 -17.39 -6.92 -22.74
C GLY A 66 -16.51 -5.95 -21.97
N LYS A 67 -17.05 -4.80 -21.55
CA LYS A 67 -16.33 -3.89 -20.65
C LYS A 67 -16.30 -4.46 -19.24
N VAL A 68 -15.16 -4.27 -18.60
CA VAL A 68 -14.92 -4.66 -17.21
C VAL A 68 -14.64 -3.39 -16.43
N ALA A 69 -15.40 -3.18 -15.37
CA ALA A 69 -15.17 -2.13 -14.40
C ALA A 69 -14.80 -2.77 -13.06
N ALA A 70 -13.79 -2.24 -12.38
CA ALA A 70 -13.40 -2.75 -11.08
C ALA A 70 -12.87 -1.66 -10.17
N ALA A 71 -13.15 -1.80 -8.87
CA ALA A 71 -12.63 -0.95 -7.81
C ALA A 71 -12.20 -1.82 -6.63
N LEU A 72 -11.22 -1.35 -5.85
CA LEU A 72 -10.91 -1.99 -4.57
C LEU A 72 -12.08 -1.84 -3.60
N ARG A 73 -12.37 -2.92 -2.89
CA ARG A 73 -13.24 -2.85 -1.72
C ARG A 73 -12.57 -2.00 -0.66
N HIS A 74 -13.33 -1.11 -0.03
CA HIS A 74 -12.80 -0.14 0.92
C HIS A 74 -12.09 -0.82 2.12
N ASP A 75 -12.59 -1.96 2.56
CA ASP A 75 -11.99 -2.72 3.67
C ASP A 75 -10.76 -3.55 3.28
N CYS A 76 -10.47 -3.69 1.98
CA CYS A 76 -9.34 -4.45 1.45
C CYS A 76 -8.19 -3.55 0.95
N ILE A 77 -8.30 -2.22 1.06
CA ILE A 77 -7.28 -1.28 0.55
C ILE A 77 -5.91 -1.54 1.22
N ALA A 78 -5.90 -1.81 2.52
CA ALA A 78 -4.67 -2.07 3.26
C ALA A 78 -3.97 -3.35 2.78
N ASP A 79 -4.73 -4.43 2.56
CA ASP A 79 -4.20 -5.71 2.08
C ASP A 79 -3.67 -5.57 0.64
N ALA A 80 -4.43 -4.89 -0.22
CA ALA A 80 -4.00 -4.61 -1.59
C ALA A 80 -2.74 -3.73 -1.65
N LEU A 81 -2.63 -2.74 -0.75
CA LEU A 81 -1.44 -1.92 -0.62
C LEU A 81 -0.23 -2.76 -0.20
N SER A 82 -0.39 -3.70 0.74
CA SER A 82 0.69 -4.63 1.14
C SER A 82 1.20 -5.43 -0.06
N HIS A 83 0.30 -6.00 -0.87
CA HIS A 83 0.68 -6.75 -2.07
C HIS A 83 1.45 -5.87 -3.08
N VAL A 84 1.06 -4.59 -3.20
CA VAL A 84 1.74 -3.62 -4.07
C VAL A 84 3.12 -3.25 -3.52
N LEU A 85 3.25 -3.00 -2.22
CA LEU A 85 4.55 -2.69 -1.59
C LEU A 85 5.56 -3.82 -1.80
N ASP A 86 5.13 -5.06 -1.58
CA ASP A 86 5.97 -6.25 -1.81
C ASP A 86 6.41 -6.35 -3.28
N SER A 87 5.48 -6.11 -4.22
CA SER A 87 5.76 -6.18 -5.65
C SER A 87 6.69 -5.05 -6.14
N LEU A 88 6.56 -3.86 -5.55
CA LEU A 88 7.38 -2.69 -5.83
C LEU A 88 8.75 -2.74 -5.15
N GLY A 89 8.93 -3.63 -4.17
CA GLY A 89 10.09 -3.62 -3.28
C GLY A 89 10.19 -2.30 -2.51
N ALA A 90 9.06 -1.77 -2.05
CA ALA A 90 8.90 -0.47 -1.40
C ALA A 90 8.48 -0.65 0.07
N GLU A 91 8.90 0.24 0.96
CA GLU A 91 8.33 0.34 2.32
C GLU A 91 7.22 1.40 2.38
N THR A 92 7.31 2.41 1.52
CA THR A 92 6.43 3.55 1.50
C THR A 92 5.83 3.74 0.12
N PHE A 93 4.50 3.82 0.07
CA PHE A 93 3.77 4.24 -1.11
C PHE A 93 2.61 5.13 -0.66
N LYS A 94 2.77 6.45 -0.85
CA LYS A 94 1.80 7.46 -0.42
C LYS A 94 1.19 8.14 -1.63
N VAL A 95 -0.13 8.28 -1.60
CA VAL A 95 -0.92 8.92 -2.65
C VAL A 95 -1.56 10.19 -2.08
N ASP A 96 -1.23 11.35 -2.65
CA ASP A 96 -1.87 12.62 -2.30
C ASP A 96 -2.73 13.10 -3.49
N TRP A 97 -4.02 12.83 -3.37
CA TRP A 97 -5.03 13.21 -4.37
C TRP A 97 -5.22 14.72 -4.51
N SER A 98 -4.93 15.51 -3.47
CA SER A 98 -5.08 16.96 -3.53
C SER A 98 -3.92 17.64 -4.26
N LYS A 99 -2.71 17.07 -4.16
CA LYS A 99 -1.50 17.59 -4.82
C LYS A 99 -1.18 16.89 -6.14
N GLU A 100 -1.95 15.85 -6.49
CA GLU A 100 -1.73 15.03 -7.69
C GLU A 100 -0.31 14.45 -7.70
N GLU A 101 0.12 13.91 -6.55
CA GLU A 101 1.47 13.37 -6.36
C GLU A 101 1.46 11.97 -5.73
N ILE A 102 2.46 11.17 -6.10
CA ILE A 102 2.78 9.87 -5.51
C ILE A 102 4.19 9.96 -4.95
N LEU A 103 4.36 9.57 -3.69
CA LEU A 103 5.63 9.51 -3.00
C LEU A 103 5.97 8.04 -2.70
N THR A 104 7.10 7.55 -3.22
CA THR A 104 7.47 6.13 -3.10
C THR A 104 8.98 5.92 -2.99
N ASP A 105 9.41 4.87 -2.30
CA ASP A 105 10.79 4.37 -2.27
C ASP A 105 10.95 3.08 -3.09
N ALA A 106 10.01 2.82 -4.01
CA ALA A 106 9.99 1.65 -4.86
C ALA A 106 11.29 1.44 -5.63
N THR A 107 11.79 0.22 -5.58
CA THR A 107 13.01 -0.21 -6.27
C THR A 107 12.70 -0.83 -7.63
N ASN A 108 11.48 -1.30 -7.84
CA ASN A 108 11.02 -1.88 -9.10
C ASN A 108 10.30 -0.83 -9.97
N GLU A 109 11.08 -0.02 -10.68
CA GLU A 109 10.56 1.07 -11.54
C GLU A 109 9.64 0.59 -12.66
N ALA A 110 9.77 -0.65 -13.10
CA ALA A 110 8.98 -1.20 -14.21
C ALA A 110 7.48 -1.34 -13.88
N LEU A 111 7.12 -1.32 -12.60
CA LEU A 111 5.74 -1.43 -12.12
C LEU A 111 5.14 -0.08 -11.70
N ILE A 112 5.96 0.94 -11.47
CA ILE A 112 5.49 2.23 -10.97
C ILE A 112 4.70 2.91 -12.09
N VAL A 113 3.47 3.31 -11.77
CA VAL A 113 2.61 4.10 -12.65
C VAL A 113 2.05 5.27 -11.88
N ALA A 114 1.86 6.38 -12.58
CA ALA A 114 1.16 7.55 -12.09
C ALA A 114 0.10 7.91 -13.11
N ARG A 115 -0.97 8.56 -12.65
CA ARG A 115 -1.99 9.10 -13.55
C ARG A 115 -1.37 10.17 -14.44
N ASP A 116 -1.85 10.30 -15.67
CA ASP A 116 -1.34 11.30 -16.60
C ASP A 116 -1.42 12.72 -15.98
N GLY A 117 -0.29 13.42 -15.98
CA GLY A 117 -0.15 14.76 -15.38
C GLY A 117 0.27 14.78 -13.91
N TRP A 118 0.30 13.63 -13.23
CA TRP A 118 0.70 13.54 -11.82
C TRP A 118 2.21 13.52 -11.63
N LYS A 119 2.65 13.99 -10.46
CA LYS A 119 4.05 13.96 -10.06
C LYS A 119 4.38 12.64 -9.37
N LEU A 120 5.42 11.98 -9.85
CA LEU A 120 6.01 10.83 -9.16
C LEU A 120 7.31 11.27 -8.49
N LEU A 121 7.33 11.25 -7.15
CA LEU A 121 8.48 11.58 -6.34
C LEU A 121 9.07 10.30 -5.76
N THR A 122 10.27 9.95 -6.22
CA THR A 122 11.04 8.83 -5.68
C THR A 122 12.14 9.37 -4.77
N PHE A 123 12.38 8.70 -3.64
CA PHE A 123 13.50 9.02 -2.76
C PHE A 123 14.38 7.79 -2.57
N GLU A 124 15.68 8.03 -2.38
CA GLU A 124 16.63 6.95 -2.16
C GLU A 124 16.30 6.26 -0.83
N ARG A 125 16.10 4.95 -0.90
CA ARG A 125 16.07 4.11 0.28
C ARG A 125 17.49 4.12 0.85
N GLU A 126 17.65 4.57 2.08
CA GLU A 126 18.89 4.42 2.82
C GLU A 126 19.06 2.91 3.06
N CYS A 127 19.69 2.24 2.09
CA CYS A 127 20.10 0.85 2.25
C CYS A 127 21.05 0.84 3.44
N ALA A 128 20.55 0.40 4.60
CA ALA A 128 21.42 -0.09 5.65
C ALA A 128 22.28 -1.17 4.99
N ALA A 129 23.51 -0.81 4.64
CA ALA A 129 24.47 -1.72 4.02
C ALA A 129 24.46 -2.99 4.88
N PRO A 130 24.40 -4.19 4.28
CA PRO A 130 24.47 -5.42 5.05
C PRO A 130 25.73 -5.31 5.91
N GLY A 131 25.52 -5.20 7.23
CA GLY A 131 26.60 -5.04 8.17
C GLY A 131 27.61 -6.12 7.85
N LYS A 132 28.85 -5.70 7.56
CA LYS A 132 29.98 -6.61 7.41
C LYS A 132 29.87 -7.64 8.52
N GLN A 133 29.65 -8.90 8.16
CA GLN A 133 29.91 -10.01 9.07
C GLN A 133 31.28 -9.75 9.69
N PRO A 134 31.42 -9.62 11.02
CA PRO A 134 32.69 -9.90 11.63
C PRO A 134 32.97 -11.38 11.33
N SER A 135 33.88 -11.61 10.40
CA SER A 135 34.49 -12.89 10.13
C SER A 135 35.37 -13.27 11.32
N ASP A 136 34.75 -13.64 12.43
CA ASP A 136 35.43 -14.29 13.53
C ASP A 136 35.36 -15.80 13.30
N SER A 137 36.48 -16.31 12.80
CA SER A 137 36.78 -17.73 12.79
C SER A 137 36.96 -18.20 14.23
N ALA A 138 36.04 -19.00 14.74
CA ALA A 138 36.26 -19.78 15.96
C ALA A 138 35.65 -21.18 15.80
N SER A 139 36.51 -22.19 15.95
CA SER A 139 36.23 -23.64 15.86
C SER A 139 35.03 -24.09 16.70
N PRO A 140 34.25 -25.09 16.25
CA PRO A 140 33.17 -25.66 17.04
C PRO A 140 33.73 -26.69 18.05
N LEU A 141 33.65 -26.37 19.34
CA LEU A 141 33.75 -27.37 20.41
C LEU A 141 32.33 -27.89 20.74
N PRO A 142 32.16 -29.20 21.01
CA PRO A 142 30.85 -29.78 21.26
C PRO A 142 30.29 -29.33 22.62
N PHE A 143 29.05 -28.82 22.62
CA PHE A 143 28.31 -28.44 23.81
C PHE A 143 27.78 -29.69 24.53
N GLN A 144 28.11 -29.83 25.82
CA GLN A 144 27.47 -30.77 26.73
C GLN A 144 26.19 -30.15 27.30
N ILE A 145 25.05 -30.83 27.10
CA ILE A 145 23.77 -30.45 27.71
C ILE A 145 23.84 -30.85 29.19
N THR A 146 23.89 -29.88 30.08
CA THR A 146 23.64 -30.08 31.52
C THR A 146 22.31 -29.41 31.85
N ASN A 147 21.29 -30.21 32.18
CA ASN A 147 20.04 -29.73 32.73
C ASN A 147 20.29 -29.17 34.14
N ASN A 148 20.13 -27.86 34.33
CA ASN A 148 19.92 -27.29 35.66
C ASN A 148 18.76 -26.29 35.60
N PHE A 149 17.60 -26.75 36.09
CA PHE A 149 16.45 -25.93 36.41
C PHE A 149 16.69 -25.18 37.72
N THR A 150 16.49 -23.86 37.74
CA THR A 150 16.15 -23.10 38.94
C THR A 150 15.15 -22.00 38.60
N PRO A 151 13.96 -21.94 39.23
CA PRO A 151 13.02 -20.84 39.03
C PRO A 151 13.34 -19.71 40.00
N VAL A 152 13.52 -18.49 39.51
CA VAL A 152 13.58 -17.30 40.35
C VAL A 152 12.59 -16.27 39.83
N ASN A 153 11.50 -16.13 40.57
CA ASN A 153 10.61 -14.97 40.53
C ASN A 153 11.40 -13.74 40.99
N ASN A 154 11.41 -12.67 40.21
CA ASN A 154 11.60 -11.33 40.76
C ASN A 154 10.79 -10.30 39.98
N ILE A 155 9.79 -9.75 40.65
CA ILE A 155 9.06 -8.55 40.24
C ILE A 155 9.72 -7.41 41.00
N THR A 156 10.17 -6.33 40.34
CA THR A 156 9.92 -4.91 40.70
C THR A 156 10.58 -3.95 39.71
N SER A 157 9.81 -2.93 39.37
CA SER A 157 9.93 -1.80 38.44
C SER A 157 11.25 -1.05 38.29
N ALA A 158 11.52 -0.61 37.05
CA ALA A 158 11.86 0.78 36.73
C ALA A 158 11.49 1.10 35.27
N ASN A 159 10.55 2.01 35.08
CA ASN A 159 10.31 2.71 33.82
C ASN A 159 11.50 3.65 33.57
N PRO A 160 11.90 3.87 32.31
CA PRO A 160 11.37 5.05 31.63
C PRO A 160 10.98 4.80 30.16
N GLN A 161 9.77 5.22 29.80
CA GLN A 161 9.43 5.72 28.46
C GLN A 161 10.26 7.01 28.18
N PRO A 162 10.38 7.51 26.93
CA PRO A 162 9.61 7.11 25.74
C PRO A 162 10.41 7.04 24.41
N ALA A 163 9.85 6.33 23.42
CA ALA A 163 9.96 6.73 22.03
C ALA A 163 8.72 6.25 21.26
N ASN A 164 8.06 7.21 20.63
CA ASN A 164 6.79 7.08 19.93
C ASN A 164 6.90 6.10 18.75
N SER A 165 6.29 4.93 18.85
CA SER A 165 5.96 4.14 17.65
C SER A 165 4.67 4.69 17.07
N VAL A 166 4.80 5.27 15.87
CA VAL A 166 3.74 5.95 15.11
C VAL A 166 2.54 5.02 14.94
N SER A 167 1.46 5.38 15.62
CA SER A 167 0.14 4.77 15.45
C SER A 167 -0.50 5.29 14.17
N TRP A 168 -0.71 4.42 13.21
CA TRP A 168 -1.52 4.61 12.00
C TRP A 168 -2.99 4.96 12.31
N ALA A 169 -3.41 4.91 13.58
CA ALA A 169 -4.74 5.32 14.04
C ALA A 169 -4.96 6.86 14.08
N GLY A 170 -3.97 7.67 13.69
CA GLY A 170 -4.06 9.14 13.71
C GLY A 170 -4.88 9.79 12.59
N TRP A 171 -5.28 9.05 11.55
CA TRP A 171 -5.97 9.66 10.38
C TRP A 171 -7.50 9.65 10.47
N VAL A 172 -8.09 8.77 11.29
CA VAL A 172 -9.56 8.65 11.39
C VAL A 172 -10.17 9.71 12.31
N GLY A 173 -9.39 10.33 13.20
CA GLY A 173 -9.89 11.29 14.20
C GLY A 173 -9.98 12.75 13.74
N ALA A 174 -9.21 13.17 12.73
CA ALA A 174 -9.12 14.59 12.34
C ALA A 174 -10.18 15.04 11.32
N MET A 175 -10.84 14.12 10.61
CA MET A 175 -11.85 14.46 9.61
C MET A 175 -13.29 14.57 10.16
N ILE A 176 -13.56 14.04 11.35
CA ILE A 176 -14.89 14.17 11.97
C ILE A 176 -15.11 15.58 12.55
N GLY A 177 -14.04 16.27 12.95
CA GLY A 177 -14.12 17.63 13.54
C GLY A 177 -14.39 18.76 12.55
N ILE A 178 -14.05 18.58 11.26
CA ILE A 178 -14.17 19.67 10.25
C ILE A 178 -15.55 19.68 9.60
N ILE A 179 -16.22 18.51 9.47
CA ILE A 179 -17.56 18.43 8.85
C ILE A 179 -18.64 19.06 9.76
N ALA A 180 -18.47 19.03 11.09
CA ALA A 180 -19.44 19.62 12.01
C ALA A 180 -19.47 21.17 11.97
N ILE A 181 -18.35 21.83 11.63
CA ILE A 181 -18.29 23.31 11.61
C ILE A 181 -18.88 23.87 10.30
N VAL A 182 -18.78 23.14 9.18
CA VAL A 182 -19.28 23.62 7.88
C VAL A 182 -20.81 23.53 7.77
N VAL A 183 -21.44 22.54 8.41
CA VAL A 183 -22.92 22.43 8.41
C VAL A 183 -23.57 23.48 9.32
N ALA A 184 -22.93 23.87 10.43
CA ALA A 184 -23.46 24.90 11.33
C ALA A 184 -23.47 26.31 10.69
N LEU A 185 -22.51 26.62 9.83
CA LEU A 185 -22.44 27.92 9.13
C LEU A 185 -23.44 28.06 7.96
N TRP A 186 -23.99 26.97 7.42
CA TRP A 186 -24.97 27.05 6.34
C TRP A 186 -26.42 27.10 6.83
N ILE A 187 -26.69 26.60 8.04
CA ILE A 187 -28.04 26.62 8.65
C ILE A 187 -28.26 27.88 9.51
N GLY A 188 -27.20 28.47 10.09
CA GLY A 188 -27.30 29.66 10.94
C GLY A 188 -27.37 31.01 10.22
N GLY A 189 -27.17 31.06 8.89
CA GLY A 189 -27.16 32.30 8.10
C GLY A 189 -28.51 32.71 7.50
N LYS A 190 -29.62 32.13 7.99
CA LYS A 190 -30.96 32.38 7.44
C LYS A 190 -32.01 32.54 8.55
N ILE A 191 -31.77 33.47 9.47
CA ILE A 191 -32.82 34.20 10.22
C ILE A 191 -32.34 35.64 10.39
#